data_AF-A0A392PDJ2-F1
#
_entry.id   AF-A0A392PDJ2-F1
#
_cell.length_a   1.000
_cell.length_b   1.000
_cell.length_c   1.000
_cell.angle_alpha   90.00
_cell.angle_beta   90.00
_cell.angle_gamma   90.00
#
_symmetry.space_group_name_H-M   'P 1'
#
loop_
_entity.id
_entity.type
_entity.pdbx_description
1 polymer ?
#
loop_
_entity_poly.entity_id
_entity_poly.type
_entity_poly.pdbx_seq_one_letter_code
_entity_poly.pdbx_strand_id
1 'polypeptide(L)'
;MGDRIDALEEQMTGVQTTLEKFAKQLHDQSEKFAQQMHDQSKFLSELSKQIGQREVNSGGSVNSVGETSQGESRLSGKKVKLPVFDGDDPVAWITRAEIYFDVQNTMDEMRVKLARLSMEGSTIHWFNLLRETEDNLSWEKLKKALIARYGGRRLENPFEELATLKQSGSVEDYVEAFELLSSQVGRLPEEQYLGYFMSGLKPQIRRR
;
A
#
# COMPACT_ATOMS: atom_id res chain seq x y z
N MET A 1 -39.86 34.06 -21.75
CA MET A 1 -39.38 32.66 -21.70
C MET A 1 -38.00 32.50 -22.34
N GLY A 2 -37.54 33.39 -23.23
CA GLY A 2 -36.20 33.35 -23.85
C GLY A 2 -35.03 33.48 -22.86
N ASP A 3 -35.03 34.52 -22.02
CA ASP A 3 -33.90 34.82 -21.10
C ASP A 3 -33.47 33.69 -20.16
N ARG A 4 -34.39 32.78 -19.83
CA ARG A 4 -34.13 31.64 -18.93
C ARG A 4 -33.54 30.44 -19.66
N ILE A 5 -33.79 30.33 -20.96
CA ILE A 5 -33.19 29.31 -21.84
C ILE A 5 -31.76 29.76 -22.18
N ASP A 6 -31.57 31.04 -22.49
CA ASP A 6 -30.24 31.61 -22.77
C ASP A 6 -29.28 31.46 -21.58
N ALA A 7 -29.75 31.72 -20.36
CA ALA A 7 -28.96 31.53 -19.14
C ALA A 7 -28.59 30.05 -18.87
N LEU A 8 -29.43 29.10 -19.30
CA LEU A 8 -29.15 27.67 -19.16
C LEU A 8 -28.14 27.19 -20.20
N GLU A 9 -28.19 27.72 -21.42
CA GLU A 9 -27.20 27.44 -22.47
C GLU A 9 -25.81 27.99 -22.11
N GLU A 10 -25.75 29.17 -21.48
CA GLU A 10 -24.50 29.75 -20.98
C GLU A 10 -23.89 28.94 -19.82
N GLN A 11 -24.72 28.38 -18.92
CA GLN A 11 -24.22 27.47 -17.89
C GLN A 11 -23.78 26.12 -18.45
N MET A 12 -24.50 25.58 -19.43
CA MET A 12 -24.16 24.29 -20.04
C MET A 12 -22.84 24.36 -20.81
N THR A 13 -22.59 25.47 -21.52
CA THR A 13 -21.30 25.74 -22.16
C THR A 13 -20.17 25.95 -21.14
N GLY A 14 -20.46 26.58 -20.00
CA GLY A 14 -19.53 26.66 -18.86
C GLY A 14 -19.16 25.29 -18.26
N VAL A 15 -20.13 24.39 -18.14
CA VAL A 15 -19.90 23.01 -17.65
C VAL A 15 -19.11 22.19 -18.67
N GLN A 16 -19.45 22.31 -19.95
CA GLN A 16 -18.76 21.59 -21.03
C GLN A 16 -17.29 21.98 -21.14
N THR A 17 -16.99 23.28 -21.06
CA THR A 17 -15.60 23.78 -21.03
C THR A 17 -14.83 23.34 -19.79
N THR A 18 -15.50 23.20 -18.65
CA THR A 18 -14.87 22.69 -17.42
C THR A 18 -14.54 21.21 -17.53
N LEU A 19 -15.44 20.41 -18.12
CA LEU A 19 -15.23 18.98 -18.36
C LEU A 19 -14.08 18.74 -19.34
N GLU A 20 -13.98 19.55 -20.40
CA GLU A 20 -12.85 19.49 -21.34
C GLU A 20 -11.51 19.84 -20.68
N LYS A 21 -11.49 20.84 -19.79
CA LYS A 21 -10.29 21.18 -19.01
C LYS A 21 -9.88 20.04 -18.08
N PHE A 22 -10.85 19.40 -17.43
CA PHE A 22 -10.59 18.26 -16.55
C PHE A 22 -10.08 17.04 -17.33
N ALA A 23 -10.67 16.75 -18.49
CA ALA A 23 -10.20 15.68 -19.37
C ALA A 23 -8.77 15.92 -19.87
N LYS A 24 -8.43 17.16 -20.25
CA LYS A 24 -7.05 17.53 -20.61
C LYS A 24 -6.09 17.38 -19.43
N GLN A 25 -6.50 17.77 -18.23
CA GLN A 25 -5.68 17.62 -17.02
C GLN A 25 -5.41 16.14 -16.68
N LEU A 26 -6.41 15.27 -16.82
CA LEU A 26 -6.23 13.82 -16.65
C LEU A 26 -5.30 13.22 -17.71
N HIS A 27 -5.43 13.68 -18.96
CA HIS A 27 -4.55 13.24 -20.04
C HIS A 27 -3.09 13.64 -19.78
N ASP A 28 -2.85 14.91 -19.44
CA ASP A 28 -1.50 15.41 -19.08
C ASP A 28 -0.94 14.70 -17.84
N GLN A 29 -1.78 14.34 -16.87
CA GLN A 29 -1.36 13.59 -15.69
C GLN A 29 -0.98 12.15 -16.03
N SER A 30 -1.73 11.50 -16.92
CA SER A 30 -1.44 10.17 -17.44
C SER A 30 -0.13 10.14 -18.24
N GLU A 31 0.10 11.13 -19.10
CA GLU A 31 1.35 11.23 -19.87
C GLU A 31 2.56 11.44 -18.94
N LYS A 32 2.45 12.29 -17.91
CA LYS A 32 3.51 12.44 -16.89
C LYS A 32 3.81 11.15 -16.14
N PHE A 33 2.77 10.37 -15.81
CA PHE A 33 2.94 9.07 -15.16
C PHE A 33 3.61 8.04 -16.08
N ALA A 34 3.21 8.00 -17.36
CA ALA A 34 3.84 7.15 -18.36
C ALA A 34 5.31 7.53 -18.60
N GLN A 35 5.61 8.83 -18.67
CA GLN A 35 6.97 9.34 -18.77
C GLN A 35 7.81 8.92 -17.55
N GLN A 36 7.26 9.05 -16.34
CA GLN A 36 7.92 8.64 -15.09
C GLN A 36 8.21 7.13 -15.07
N MET A 37 7.25 6.31 -15.49
CA MET A 37 7.44 4.85 -15.60
C MET A 37 8.49 4.49 -16.65
N HIS A 38 8.50 5.18 -17.78
CA HIS A 38 9.48 4.96 -18.83
C HIS A 38 10.89 5.42 -18.41
N ASP A 39 11.01 6.51 -17.65
CA ASP A 39 12.28 6.98 -17.10
C ASP A 39 12.80 6.06 -15.98
N GLN A 40 11.91 5.52 -15.14
CA GLN A 40 12.26 4.46 -14.19
C GLN A 40 12.72 3.18 -14.91
N SER A 41 12.06 2.79 -16.00
CA SER A 41 12.46 1.63 -16.80
C SER A 41 13.80 1.84 -17.51
N LYS A 42 14.04 3.03 -18.09
CA LYS A 42 15.34 3.41 -18.65
C LYS A 42 16.44 3.43 -17.60
N PHE A 43 16.15 3.93 -16.41
CA PHE A 43 17.09 3.90 -15.29
C PHE A 43 17.45 2.45 -14.90
N LEU A 44 16.47 1.56 -14.79
CA LEU A 44 16.70 0.14 -14.53
C LEU A 44 17.48 -0.56 -15.66
N SER A 45 17.19 -0.21 -16.92
CA SER A 45 17.89 -0.74 -18.09
C SER A 45 19.34 -0.26 -18.17
N GLU A 46 19.60 1.03 -17.92
CA GLU A 46 20.96 1.59 -17.87
C GLU A 46 21.76 0.99 -16.71
N LEU A 47 21.13 0.75 -15.56
CA LEU A 47 21.74 0.03 -14.43
C LEU A 47 22.17 -1.38 -14.84
N SER A 48 21.33 -2.10 -15.59
CA SER A 48 21.64 -3.47 -16.03
C SER A 48 22.76 -3.52 -17.07
N LYS A 49 22.83 -2.53 -17.97
CA LYS A 49 23.88 -2.43 -19.00
C LYS A 49 25.25 -2.10 -18.40
N GLN A 50 25.30 -1.31 -17.33
CA GLN A 50 26.55 -1.02 -16.60
C GLN A 50 27.12 -2.23 -15.85
N ILE A 51 26.25 -3.18 -15.46
CA ILE A 51 26.64 -4.43 -14.79
C ILE A 51 27.24 -5.43 -15.80
N GLY A 52 26.75 -5.46 -17.05
CA GLY A 52 27.17 -6.44 -18.06
C GLY A 52 28.54 -6.21 -18.74
N GLN A 53 29.18 -5.04 -18.57
CA GLN A 53 30.42 -4.71 -19.31
C GLN A 53 31.74 -4.90 -18.54
N ARG A 54 31.71 -5.38 -17.28
CA ARG A 54 32.94 -5.50 -16.45
C ARG A 54 33.49 -6.91 -16.23
N GLU A 55 32.94 -7.94 -16.89
CA GLU A 55 33.33 -9.35 -16.69
C GLU A 55 34.48 -9.88 -17.58
N VAL A 56 35.34 -9.03 -18.14
CA VAL A 56 36.53 -9.51 -18.87
C VAL A 56 37.81 -8.90 -18.33
N ASN A 57 38.14 -9.17 -17.05
CA ASN A 57 39.54 -9.31 -16.67
C ASN A 57 39.72 -9.96 -15.28
N SER A 58 40.63 -10.95 -15.23
CA SER A 58 41.18 -11.62 -14.05
C SER A 58 40.30 -12.75 -13.47
N GLY A 59 40.62 -14.05 -13.56
CA GLY A 59 41.88 -14.74 -13.85
C GLY A 59 42.41 -15.47 -12.60
N GLY A 60 42.15 -16.78 -12.52
CA GLY A 60 42.80 -17.77 -11.62
C GLY A 60 42.16 -17.95 -10.23
N SER A 61 42.14 -19.12 -9.57
CA SER A 61 42.53 -20.48 -9.90
C SER A 61 41.93 -21.40 -8.80
N VAL A 62 41.21 -22.43 -9.25
CA VAL A 62 40.84 -23.76 -8.69
C VAL A 62 41.15 -24.10 -7.21
N ASN A 63 40.13 -24.50 -6.43
CA ASN A 63 39.93 -25.90 -5.98
C ASN A 63 38.62 -26.17 -5.20
N SER A 64 37.81 -27.04 -5.79
CA SER A 64 37.07 -28.19 -5.22
C SER A 64 35.99 -28.05 -4.12
N VAL A 65 34.73 -28.03 -4.59
CA VAL A 65 33.55 -28.87 -4.23
C VAL A 65 33.12 -29.00 -2.75
N GLY A 66 31.95 -28.44 -2.46
CA GLY A 66 31.13 -28.71 -1.26
C GLY A 66 30.08 -27.62 -0.95
N GLU A 67 29.09 -27.49 -1.84
CA GLU A 67 27.81 -26.73 -1.75
C GLU A 67 27.20 -26.59 -0.34
N THR A 68 26.58 -25.50 0.13
CA THR A 68 26.12 -24.22 -0.47
C THR A 68 25.98 -23.21 0.68
N SER A 69 26.67 -22.08 0.61
CA SER A 69 26.42 -20.93 1.48
C SER A 69 26.89 -19.64 0.79
N GLN A 70 26.11 -18.59 0.99
CA GLN A 70 26.46 -17.18 0.76
C GLN A 70 26.63 -16.75 -0.71
N GLY A 71 25.50 -16.67 -1.41
CA GLY A 71 25.25 -15.53 -2.29
C GLY A 71 24.86 -14.31 -1.46
N GLU A 72 25.81 -13.73 -0.72
CA GLU A 72 25.64 -12.40 -0.14
C GLU A 72 25.54 -11.41 -1.30
N SER A 73 24.32 -11.27 -1.80
CA SER A 73 23.95 -10.27 -2.80
C SER A 73 24.28 -8.91 -2.21
N ARG A 74 25.25 -8.25 -2.82
CA ARG A 74 25.83 -6.96 -2.45
C ARG A 74 24.85 -5.81 -2.77
N LEU A 75 23.59 -5.94 -2.33
CA LEU A 75 22.61 -4.85 -2.24
C LEU A 75 22.96 -3.93 -1.07
N SER A 76 24.17 -3.36 -1.10
CA SER A 76 24.50 -2.22 -0.26
C SER A 76 24.17 -0.96 -1.06
N GLY A 77 22.93 -0.48 -0.90
CA GLY A 77 22.53 0.82 -1.44
C GLY A 77 21.49 1.52 -0.59
N LYS A 78 20.43 0.80 -0.20
CA LYS A 78 19.52 1.13 0.91
C LYS A 78 19.00 -0.22 1.42
N LYS A 79 19.54 -0.70 2.54
CA LYS A 79 18.95 -1.84 3.24
C LYS A 79 17.56 -1.38 3.68
N VAL A 80 16.52 -1.67 2.89
CA VAL A 80 15.15 -1.57 3.36
C VAL A 80 15.13 -2.43 4.62
N LYS A 81 14.73 -1.87 5.76
CA LYS A 81 14.64 -2.62 7.01
C LYS A 81 13.21 -3.10 7.12
N LEU A 82 13.02 -4.32 7.61
CA LEU A 82 11.72 -4.77 8.03
C LEU A 82 11.23 -3.85 9.16
N PRO A 83 10.04 -3.24 9.04
CA PRO A 83 9.50 -2.38 10.09
C PRO A 83 9.27 -3.20 11.36
N VAL A 84 9.46 -2.56 12.51
CA VAL A 84 9.19 -3.18 13.81
C VAL A 84 7.68 -3.12 14.11
N PHE A 85 7.18 -4.13 14.80
CA PHE A 85 5.80 -4.24 15.26
C PHE A 85 5.75 -4.24 16.78
N ASP A 86 5.16 -3.18 17.33
CA ASP A 86 4.95 -2.98 18.77
C ASP A 86 3.52 -3.36 19.22
N GLY A 87 2.65 -3.72 18.27
CA GLY A 87 1.25 -4.06 18.53
C GLY A 87 0.27 -3.01 18.00
N ASP A 88 0.75 -1.88 17.49
CA ASP A 88 -0.08 -0.85 16.89
C ASP A 88 -0.28 -1.08 15.38
N ASP A 89 -1.50 -0.82 14.91
CA ASP A 89 -1.95 -0.95 13.52
C ASP A 89 -1.36 -2.18 12.75
N PRO A 90 -1.87 -3.39 13.00
CA PRO A 90 -1.36 -4.60 12.35
C PRO A 90 -1.54 -4.57 10.83
N VAL A 91 -2.53 -3.83 10.30
CA VAL A 91 -2.78 -3.77 8.85
C VAL A 91 -1.66 -2.98 8.17
N ALA A 92 -1.37 -1.78 8.67
CA ALA A 92 -0.31 -0.96 8.13
C ALA A 92 1.07 -1.64 8.26
N TRP A 93 1.30 -2.37 9.35
CA TRP A 93 2.52 -3.16 9.51
C TRP A 93 2.61 -4.30 8.48
N ILE A 94 1.54 -5.09 8.31
CA ILE A 94 1.48 -6.19 7.33
C ILE A 94 1.78 -5.68 5.92
N THR A 95 1.15 -4.57 5.49
CA THR A 95 1.38 -4.00 4.15
C THR A 95 2.84 -3.62 3.94
N ARG A 96 3.47 -2.97 4.93
CA ARG A 96 4.89 -2.60 4.83
C ARG A 96 5.81 -3.83 4.85
N ALA A 97 5.46 -4.87 5.62
CA ALA A 97 6.19 -6.13 5.65
C ALA A 97 6.11 -6.87 4.31
N GLU A 98 4.95 -6.88 3.64
CA GLU A 98 4.78 -7.48 2.31
C GLU A 98 5.61 -6.77 1.25
N ILE A 99 5.58 -5.43 1.22
CA ILE A 99 6.45 -4.63 0.34
C ILE A 99 7.92 -4.96 0.60
N TYR A 100 8.34 -5.09 1.86
CA TYR A 100 9.70 -5.50 2.19
C TYR A 100 10.02 -6.90 1.65
N PHE A 101 9.14 -7.88 1.83
CA PHE A 101 9.37 -9.25 1.37
C PHE A 101 9.46 -9.33 -0.15
N ASP A 102 8.66 -8.55 -0.87
CA ASP A 102 8.68 -8.52 -2.33
C ASP A 102 9.96 -7.87 -2.86
N VAL A 103 10.39 -6.74 -2.27
CA VAL A 103 11.65 -6.07 -2.64
C VAL A 103 12.88 -6.93 -2.33
N GLN A 104 12.85 -7.71 -1.25
CA GLN A 104 13.94 -8.58 -0.85
C GLN A 104 13.83 -10.00 -1.45
N ASN A 105 12.82 -10.28 -2.26
CA ASN A 105 12.50 -11.61 -2.80
C ASN A 105 12.54 -12.71 -1.70
N THR A 106 11.89 -12.42 -0.58
CA THR A 106 11.92 -13.29 0.61
C THR A 106 11.04 -14.52 0.40
N MET A 107 11.64 -15.70 0.51
CA MET A 107 10.92 -16.98 0.49
C MET A 107 9.88 -17.07 1.61
N ASP A 108 8.73 -17.68 1.32
CA ASP A 108 7.59 -17.77 2.26
C ASP A 108 7.96 -18.37 3.62
N GLU A 109 8.83 -19.38 3.63
CA GLU A 109 9.34 -20.00 4.86
C GLU A 109 10.13 -19.04 5.77
N MET A 110 10.73 -18.01 5.18
CA MET A 110 11.51 -17.00 5.89
C MET A 110 10.67 -15.81 6.33
N ARG A 111 9.52 -15.55 5.71
CA ARG A 111 8.63 -14.42 6.05
C ARG A 111 8.20 -14.47 7.51
N VAL A 112 7.75 -15.64 8.01
CA VAL A 112 7.33 -15.83 9.40
C VAL A 112 8.50 -15.69 10.38
N LYS A 113 9.70 -16.16 10.01
CA LYS A 113 10.91 -16.06 10.84
C LYS A 113 11.37 -14.60 10.96
N LEU A 114 11.35 -13.86 9.86
CA LEU A 114 11.68 -12.43 9.82
C LEU A 114 10.62 -11.61 10.56
N ALA A 115 9.34 -11.94 10.39
CA ALA A 115 8.25 -11.34 11.15
C ALA A 115 8.44 -11.49 12.65
N ARG A 116 8.88 -12.66 13.13
CA ARG A 116 9.22 -12.86 14.54
C ARG A 116 10.33 -11.92 15.02
N LEU A 117 11.33 -11.66 14.18
CA LEU A 117 12.44 -10.77 14.50
C LEU A 117 12.02 -9.30 14.58
N SER A 118 11.00 -8.91 13.83
CA SER A 118 10.40 -7.57 13.92
C SER A 118 9.39 -7.40 15.05
N MET A 119 9.09 -8.42 15.86
CA MET A 119 8.20 -8.27 17.01
C MET A 119 8.95 -7.59 18.16
N GLU A 120 8.43 -6.48 18.68
CA GLU A 120 9.00 -5.75 19.82
C GLU A 120 8.00 -5.63 20.99
N GLY A 121 8.52 -5.52 22.21
CA GLY A 121 7.72 -5.42 23.42
C GLY A 121 6.93 -6.70 23.72
N SER A 122 5.67 -6.58 24.11
CA SER A 122 4.83 -7.72 24.51
C SER A 122 4.38 -8.62 23.35
N THR A 123 4.55 -8.17 22.10
CA THR A 123 4.11 -8.91 20.90
C THR A 123 4.89 -10.22 20.71
N ILE A 124 6.17 -10.25 21.09
CA ILE A 124 7.04 -11.43 20.97
C ILE A 124 6.57 -12.60 21.84
N HIS A 125 6.07 -12.31 23.05
CA HIS A 125 5.56 -13.33 23.96
C HIS A 125 4.31 -14.01 23.39
N TRP A 126 3.41 -13.23 22.81
CA TRP A 126 2.25 -13.78 22.12
C TRP A 126 2.64 -14.59 20.88
N PHE A 127 3.58 -14.10 20.07
CA PHE A 127 4.02 -14.80 18.87
C PHE A 127 4.60 -16.19 19.22
N ASN A 128 5.38 -16.28 20.30
CA ASN A 128 5.90 -17.56 20.77
C ASN A 128 4.78 -18.51 21.18
N LEU A 129 3.77 -18.03 21.93
CA LEU A 129 2.59 -18.83 22.27
C LEU A 129 1.82 -19.30 21.03
N LEU A 130 1.63 -18.42 20.04
CA LEU A 130 0.96 -18.76 18.78
C LEU A 130 1.66 -19.91 18.05
N ARG A 131 2.99 -19.93 18.07
CA ARG A 131 3.79 -21.01 17.45
C ARG A 131 3.72 -22.33 18.21
N GLU A 132 3.48 -22.30 19.52
CA GLU A 132 3.27 -23.52 20.31
C GLU A 132 1.87 -24.11 20.07
N THR A 133 0.90 -23.27 19.73
CA THR A 133 -0.48 -23.69 19.46
C THR A 133 -0.72 -24.08 17.99
N GLU A 134 0.10 -23.60 17.06
CA GLU A 134 -0.11 -23.77 15.62
C GLU A 134 1.10 -24.45 14.96
N ASP A 135 0.96 -25.74 14.64
CA ASP A 135 2.05 -26.58 14.11
C ASP A 135 2.58 -26.09 12.74
N ASN A 136 1.69 -25.56 11.89
CA ASN A 136 2.01 -25.06 10.54
C ASN A 136 1.54 -23.62 10.36
N LEU A 137 2.25 -22.69 10.99
CA LEU A 137 2.02 -21.25 10.87
C LEU A 137 2.56 -20.71 9.54
N SER A 138 1.67 -20.47 8.57
CA SER A 138 1.99 -19.77 7.32
C SER A 138 1.90 -18.24 7.48
N TRP A 139 2.48 -17.49 6.53
CA TRP A 139 2.35 -16.04 6.49
C TRP A 139 0.87 -15.59 6.51
N GLU A 140 0.02 -16.23 5.72
CA GLU A 140 -1.42 -15.95 5.68
C GLU A 140 -2.12 -16.18 7.02
N LYS A 141 -1.78 -17.27 7.73
CA LYS A 141 -2.32 -17.52 9.07
C LYS A 141 -1.83 -16.50 10.08
N LEU A 142 -0.56 -16.10 9.99
CA LEU A 142 0.01 -15.08 10.85
C LEU A 142 -0.68 -13.72 10.65
N LYS A 143 -0.93 -13.30 9.40
CA LYS A 143 -1.68 -12.06 9.12
C LYS A 143 -3.04 -12.06 9.80
N LYS A 144 -3.81 -13.15 9.64
CA LYS A 144 -5.13 -13.30 10.28
C LYS A 144 -5.03 -13.26 11.81
N ALA A 145 -4.05 -13.93 12.39
CA ALA A 145 -3.84 -13.95 13.85
C ALA A 145 -3.44 -12.57 14.40
N LEU A 146 -2.57 -11.84 13.69
CA LEU A 146 -2.17 -10.47 14.04
C LEU A 146 -3.36 -9.52 14.01
N ILE A 147 -4.15 -9.59 12.94
CA ILE A 147 -5.37 -8.80 12.78
C ILE A 147 -6.38 -9.13 13.89
N ALA A 148 -6.62 -10.42 14.18
CA ALA A 148 -7.58 -10.83 15.20
C ALA A 148 -7.19 -10.36 16.61
N ARG A 149 -5.89 -10.30 16.91
CA ARG A 149 -5.41 -9.91 18.25
C ARG A 149 -5.20 -8.40 18.42
N TYR A 150 -4.58 -7.76 17.43
CA TYR A 150 -4.15 -6.35 17.52
C TYR A 150 -4.99 -5.41 16.65
N GLY A 151 -5.92 -5.93 15.85
CA GLY A 151 -6.80 -5.12 15.00
C GLY A 151 -7.81 -4.28 15.78
N GLY A 152 -8.01 -4.57 17.07
CA GLY A 152 -8.99 -3.90 17.92
C GLY A 152 -10.43 -4.04 17.40
N ARG A 153 -11.34 -3.22 17.94
CA ARG A 153 -12.74 -3.11 17.47
C ARG A 153 -12.85 -2.59 16.04
N ARG A 154 -11.83 -1.89 15.55
CA ARG A 154 -11.73 -1.35 14.17
C ARG A 154 -11.81 -2.41 13.08
N LEU A 155 -11.54 -3.67 13.43
CA LEU A 155 -11.50 -4.80 12.51
C LEU A 155 -12.65 -5.80 12.69
N GLU A 156 -13.52 -5.61 13.67
CA GLU A 156 -14.66 -6.52 13.86
C GLU A 156 -15.69 -6.36 12.74
N ASN A 157 -15.85 -5.14 12.21
CA ASN A 157 -16.70 -4.88 11.05
C ASN A 157 -16.32 -3.55 10.35
N PRO A 158 -15.28 -3.53 9.50
CA PRO A 158 -14.85 -2.30 8.83
C PRO A 158 -15.92 -1.75 7.87
N PHE A 159 -16.86 -2.58 7.39
CA PHE A 159 -18.04 -2.12 6.64
C PHE A 159 -19.01 -1.31 7.51
N GLU A 160 -19.23 -1.74 8.76
CA GLU A 160 -20.09 -1.03 9.71
C GLU A 160 -19.44 0.27 10.19
N GLU A 161 -18.12 0.27 10.43
CA GLU A 161 -17.39 1.50 10.74
C GLU A 161 -17.39 2.47 9.55
N LEU A 162 -17.17 1.99 8.32
CA LEU A 162 -17.26 2.83 7.12
C LEU A 162 -18.68 3.42 6.94
N ALA A 163 -19.72 2.62 7.20
CA ALA A 163 -21.12 3.07 7.10
C ALA A 163 -21.54 4.01 8.23
N THR A 164 -20.92 3.94 9.41
CA THR A 164 -21.24 4.77 10.58
C THR A 164 -20.28 5.93 10.78
N LEU A 165 -19.20 6.02 9.98
CA LEU A 165 -18.21 7.09 10.04
C LEU A 165 -18.87 8.45 9.80
N LYS A 166 -18.74 9.35 10.78
CA LYS A 166 -19.23 10.74 10.68
C LYS A 166 -18.09 11.72 10.90
N GLN A 167 -18.09 12.79 10.12
CA GLN A 167 -17.18 13.91 10.30
C GLN A 167 -17.49 14.60 11.63
N SER A 168 -16.62 14.43 12.62
CA SER A 168 -16.68 15.12 13.92
C SER A 168 -15.81 16.39 13.92
N GLY A 169 -14.58 16.28 13.41
CA GLY A 169 -13.57 17.34 13.35
C GLY A 169 -13.45 18.03 11.99
N SER A 170 -12.21 18.14 11.50
CA SER A 170 -11.87 18.70 10.18
C SER A 170 -12.31 17.77 9.04
N VAL A 171 -12.20 18.23 7.79
CA VAL A 171 -12.46 17.35 6.63
C VAL A 171 -11.27 16.42 6.45
N GLU A 172 -10.07 16.91 6.69
CA GLU A 172 -8.81 16.17 6.59
C GLU A 172 -8.81 14.94 7.51
N ASP A 173 -9.16 15.11 8.79
CA ASP A 173 -9.25 13.99 9.75
C ASP A 173 -10.30 12.94 9.32
N TYR A 174 -11.39 13.41 8.70
CA TYR A 174 -12.45 12.54 8.19
C TYR A 174 -12.00 11.78 6.95
N VAL A 175 -11.26 12.43 6.04
CA VAL A 175 -10.68 11.79 4.84
C VAL A 175 -9.65 10.75 5.27
N GLU A 176 -8.74 11.06 6.20
CA GLU A 176 -7.76 10.09 6.70
C GLU A 176 -8.44 8.87 7.33
N ALA A 177 -9.47 9.09 8.17
CA ALA A 177 -10.24 8.00 8.76
C ALA A 177 -11.01 7.17 7.70
N PHE A 178 -11.56 7.84 6.68
CA PHE A 178 -12.27 7.18 5.59
C PHE A 178 -11.33 6.36 4.71
N GLU A 179 -10.16 6.90 4.32
CA GLU A 179 -9.14 6.19 3.55
C GLU A 179 -8.63 4.96 4.30
N LEU A 180 -8.40 5.11 5.61
CA LEU A 180 -7.98 4.02 6.47
C LEU A 180 -9.01 2.90 6.51
N LEU A 181 -10.29 3.20 6.70
CA LEU A 181 -11.36 2.20 6.66
C LEU A 181 -11.53 1.60 5.27
N SER A 182 -11.48 2.42 4.22
CA SER A 182 -11.53 1.99 2.80
C SER A 182 -10.44 0.97 2.46
N SER A 183 -9.22 1.20 2.96
CA SER A 183 -8.09 0.28 2.78
C SER A 183 -8.34 -1.10 3.41
N GLN A 184 -9.22 -1.18 4.42
CA GLN A 184 -9.56 -2.39 5.14
C GLN A 184 -10.77 -3.13 4.54
N VAL A 185 -11.70 -2.42 3.88
CA VAL A 185 -12.92 -3.01 3.28
C VAL A 185 -12.65 -3.62 1.89
N GLY A 186 -11.55 -3.23 1.24
CA GLY A 186 -11.20 -3.67 -0.12
C GLY A 186 -11.89 -2.83 -1.20
N ARG A 187 -11.80 -3.28 -2.46
CA ARG A 187 -12.28 -2.50 -3.62
C ARG A 187 -13.80 -2.56 -3.74
N LEU A 188 -14.50 -1.58 -3.19
CA LEU A 188 -15.93 -1.35 -3.41
C LEU A 188 -16.17 -0.61 -4.76
N PRO A 189 -17.37 -0.75 -5.35
CA PRO A 189 -17.81 0.11 -6.44
C PRO A 189 -17.70 1.60 -6.06
N GLU A 190 -17.25 2.43 -7.00
CA GLU A 190 -17.02 3.87 -6.78
C GLU A 190 -18.28 4.59 -6.27
N GLU A 191 -19.46 4.20 -6.76
CA GLU A 191 -20.75 4.75 -6.31
C GLU A 191 -21.04 4.45 -4.83
N GLN A 192 -20.63 3.28 -4.33
CA GLN A 192 -20.76 2.94 -2.91
C GLN A 192 -19.76 3.72 -2.06
N TYR A 193 -18.52 3.88 -2.54
CA TYR A 193 -17.52 4.71 -1.87
C TYR A 193 -18.00 6.15 -1.71
N LEU A 194 -18.51 6.74 -2.80
CA LEU A 194 -19.04 8.09 -2.80
C LEU A 194 -20.28 8.22 -1.90
N GLY A 195 -21.16 7.20 -1.91
CA GLY A 195 -22.34 7.15 -1.05
C GLY A 195 -21.98 7.17 0.44
N TYR A 196 -21.04 6.33 0.87
CA TYR A 196 -20.57 6.30 2.26
C TYR A 196 -19.88 7.60 2.65
N PHE A 197 -18.98 8.11 1.81
CA PHE A 197 -18.29 9.38 2.04
C PHE A 197 -19.26 10.57 2.20
N MET A 198 -20.23 10.69 1.29
CA MET A 198 -21.21 11.78 1.33
C MET A 198 -22.21 11.63 2.50
N SER A 199 -22.46 10.41 2.97
CA SER A 199 -23.33 10.16 4.12
C SER A 199 -22.72 10.61 5.46
N GLY A 200 -21.39 10.52 5.59
CA GLY A 200 -20.66 10.85 6.80
C GLY A 200 -20.24 12.32 6.91
N LEU A 201 -20.20 13.05 5.79
CA LEU A 201 -19.89 14.48 5.77
C LEU A 201 -20.94 15.33 6.49
N LYS A 202 -20.49 16.40 7.15
CA LYS A 202 -21.40 17.37 7.77
C LYS A 202 -22.35 17.97 6.71
N PRO A 203 -23.63 18.17 7.05
CA PRO A 203 -24.62 18.73 6.11
C PRO A 203 -24.26 20.13 5.59
N GLN A 204 -23.37 20.84 6.30
CA GLN A 204 -22.80 22.14 5.91
C GLN A 204 -21.99 22.04 4.59
N ILE A 205 -21.31 20.91 4.37
CA ILE A 205 -20.39 20.65 3.26
C ILE A 205 -21.12 19.88 2.15
N ARG A 206 -22.04 18.99 2.54
CA ARG A 206 -22.86 18.16 1.63
C ARG A 206 -23.78 18.96 0.68
N ARG A 207 -24.00 20.25 0.92
CA ARG A 207 -25.03 21.06 0.26
C ARG A 207 -24.48 22.23 -0.57
N ARG A 208 -23.19 22.23 -0.87
CA ARG A 208 -22.54 23.28 -1.68
C ARG A 208 -22.21 22.79 -3.07
#